data_AF-A0A357CJT2-F1
#
_entry.id   AF-A0A357CJT2-F1
#
_cell.length_a   1.000
_cell.length_b   1.000
_cell.length_c   1.000
_cell.angle_alpha   90.00
_cell.angle_beta   90.00
_cell.angle_gamma   90.00
#
_symmetry.space_group_name_H-M   'P 1'
#
loop_
_entity.id
_entity.type
_entity.pdbx_description
1 polymer ?
#
loop_
_entity_poly.entity_id
_entity_poly.type
_entity_poly.pdbx_seq_one_letter_code
_entity_poly.pdbx_strand_id
1 'polypeptide(L)'
;NYYHIGVAVGTERGLVVPVLRNADRMSLAEIEGAIADFGARARGGKLALDEMQGGTFTISNGGIYGSLLSTPILNAPQSGILGMHRTEQRAVVRDGQIVARPMMYLALSYDHRLVDGKEAVTFLVHLKESIEDPKRLVLDL
;
A
#
# COMPACT_ATOMS: atom_id res chain seq x y z
N ASN A 1 0.98 12.81 15.82
CA ASN A 1 0.86 12.41 14.39
C ASN A 1 -0.54 11.91 14.13
N TYR A 2 -1.01 12.01 12.89
CA TYR A 2 -2.23 11.36 12.40
C TYR A 2 -1.86 10.61 11.12
N TYR A 3 -2.48 9.45 10.90
CA TYR A 3 -2.16 8.59 9.77
C TYR A 3 -3.40 8.46 8.89
N HIS A 4 -3.38 9.13 7.74
CA HIS A 4 -4.50 9.14 6.80
C HIS A 4 -4.05 8.43 5.53
N ILE A 5 -4.50 7.19 5.34
CA ILE A 5 -3.96 6.33 4.28
C ILE A 5 -4.93 6.33 3.11
N GLY A 6 -4.49 6.92 2.00
CA GLY A 6 -5.17 6.81 0.71
C GLY A 6 -5.07 5.38 0.20
N VAL A 7 -6.19 4.79 -0.21
CA VAL A 7 -6.24 3.44 -0.80
C VAL A 7 -6.77 3.57 -2.21
N ALA A 8 -5.93 3.23 -3.20
CA ALA A 8 -6.34 3.33 -4.59
C ALA A 8 -7.33 2.21 -4.96
N VAL A 9 -8.51 2.60 -5.44
CA VAL A 9 -9.61 1.71 -5.82
C VAL A 9 -9.88 1.88 -7.32
N GLY A 10 -9.72 0.78 -8.07
CA GLY A 10 -10.05 0.74 -9.49
C GLY A 10 -11.56 0.70 -9.73
N THR A 11 -12.03 1.50 -10.68
CA THR A 11 -13.42 1.53 -11.15
C THR A 11 -13.45 1.47 -12.68
N GLU A 12 -14.63 1.22 -13.27
CA GLU A 12 -14.81 1.29 -14.73
C GLU A 12 -14.51 2.68 -15.31
N ARG A 13 -14.65 3.74 -14.50
CA ARG A 13 -14.42 5.14 -14.91
C ARG A 13 -13.01 5.62 -14.63
N GLY A 14 -12.12 4.75 -14.14
CA GLY A 14 -10.75 5.09 -13.75
C GLY A 14 -10.46 4.79 -12.29
N LEU A 15 -9.42 5.44 -11.75
CA LEU A 15 -8.91 5.20 -10.41
C LEU A 15 -9.35 6.33 -9.47
N VAL A 16 -9.82 5.98 -8.28
CA VAL A 16 -10.11 6.93 -7.19
C VAL A 16 -9.32 6.54 -5.95
N VAL A 17 -9.01 7.50 -5.08
CA VAL A 17 -8.18 7.27 -3.90
C VAL A 17 -8.90 7.80 -2.65
N PRO A 18 -9.91 7.08 -2.13
CA PRO A 18 -10.50 7.39 -0.83
C PRO A 18 -9.49 7.20 0.31
N VAL A 19 -9.73 7.89 1.42
CA VAL A 19 -8.79 8.01 2.54
C VAL A 19 -9.34 7.33 3.79
N LEU A 20 -8.60 6.34 4.29
CA LEU A 20 -8.77 5.81 5.65
C LEU A 20 -8.26 6.83 6.65
N ARG A 21 -9.17 7.44 7.43
CA ARG A 21 -8.81 8.47 8.41
C ARG A 21 -8.42 7.83 9.75
N ASN A 22 -7.30 8.29 10.31
CA ASN A 22 -6.70 7.79 11.56
C ASN A 22 -6.52 6.27 11.55
N ALA A 23 -5.91 5.74 10.49
CA ALA A 23 -5.72 4.32 10.28
C ALA A 23 -4.92 3.64 11.42
N ASP A 24 -4.12 4.41 12.16
CA ASP A 24 -3.40 3.98 13.37
C ASP A 24 -4.33 3.58 14.54
N ARG A 25 -5.57 4.04 14.52
CA ARG A 25 -6.57 3.78 15.57
C ARG A 25 -7.59 2.73 15.18
N MET A 26 -7.48 2.19 13.97
CA MET A 26 -8.39 1.19 13.44
C MET A 26 -7.83 -0.20 13.69
N SER A 27 -8.69 -1.12 14.09
CA SER A 27 -8.41 -2.55 14.02
C SER A 27 -8.33 -3.01 12.56
N LEU A 28 -7.69 -4.16 12.32
CA LEU A 28 -7.64 -4.76 10.99
C LEU A 28 -9.04 -5.01 10.40
N ALA A 29 -10.00 -5.40 11.24
CA ALA A 29 -11.38 -5.62 10.81
C ALA A 29 -12.07 -4.32 10.35
N GLU A 30 -11.82 -3.21 11.05
CA GLU A 30 -12.33 -1.90 10.64
C GLU A 30 -11.70 -1.41 9.34
N ILE A 31 -10.39 -1.63 9.16
CA ILE A 31 -9.67 -1.29 7.93
C ILE A 31 -10.25 -2.07 6.74
N GLU A 32 -10.39 -3.38 6.87
CA GLU A 32 -10.97 -4.25 5.82
C GLU A 32 -12.41 -3.85 5.50
N GLY A 33 -13.24 -3.60 6.52
CA GLY A 33 -14.62 -3.16 6.34
C GLY A 33 -14.71 -1.84 5.57
N ALA A 34 -13.87 -0.86 5.91
CA ALA A 34 -13.82 0.43 5.23
C ALA A 34 -13.34 0.32 3.78
N ILE A 35 -12.31 -0.49 3.50
CA ILE A 35 -11.83 -0.72 2.12
C ILE A 35 -12.90 -1.42 1.27
N ALA A 36 -13.62 -2.39 1.84
CA ALA A 36 -14.71 -3.07 1.15
C ALA A 36 -15.85 -2.10 0.81
N ASP A 37 -16.24 -1.23 1.75
CA ASP A 37 -17.22 -0.16 1.52
C ASP A 37 -16.77 0.80 0.42
N PHE A 38 -15.52 1.27 0.47
CA PHE A 38 -14.94 2.10 -0.59
C PHE A 38 -15.03 1.42 -1.96
N GLY A 39 -14.69 0.14 -2.06
CA GLY A 39 -14.84 -0.64 -3.29
C GLY A 39 -16.28 -0.66 -3.82
N ALA A 40 -17.26 -0.89 -2.95
CA ALA A 40 -18.67 -0.91 -3.31
C ALA A 40 -19.18 0.46 -3.77
N ARG A 41 -18.86 1.52 -3.03
CA ARG A 41 -19.28 2.89 -3.36
C ARG A 41 -18.54 3.47 -4.56
N ALA A 42 -17.28 3.13 -4.76
CA ALA A 42 -16.51 3.55 -5.93
C ALA A 42 -17.11 3.01 -7.24
N ARG A 43 -17.49 1.72 -7.28
CA ARG A 43 -18.21 1.15 -8.44
C ARG A 43 -19.55 1.84 -8.71
N GLY A 44 -20.23 2.27 -7.66
CA GLY A 44 -21.48 3.03 -7.77
C GLY A 44 -21.31 4.52 -8.05
N GLY A 45 -20.08 5.05 -8.08
CA GLY A 45 -19.82 6.49 -8.21
C GLY A 45 -20.33 7.32 -7.03
N LYS A 46 -20.38 6.72 -5.82
CA LYS A 46 -20.97 7.30 -4.60
C LYS A 46 -19.95 7.81 -3.59
N LEU A 47 -18.67 7.85 -3.95
CA LEU A 47 -17.64 8.45 -3.10
C LEU A 47 -17.70 9.96 -3.23
N ALA A 48 -17.75 10.64 -2.08
CA ALA A 48 -17.73 12.09 -2.03
C ALA A 48 -16.29 12.64 -2.15
N LEU A 49 -16.16 13.90 -2.56
CA LEU A 49 -14.86 14.53 -2.81
C LEU A 49 -14.01 14.67 -1.53
N ASP A 50 -14.66 14.96 -0.41
CA ASP A 50 -14.05 15.10 0.91
C ASP A 50 -13.45 13.78 1.42
N GLU A 51 -14.00 12.63 1.00
CA GLU A 51 -13.46 11.31 1.30
C GLU A 51 -12.15 11.01 0.57
N MET A 52 -11.83 11.76 -0.49
CA MET A 52 -10.61 11.62 -1.28
C MET A 52 -9.53 12.64 -0.89
N GLN A 53 -9.78 13.50 0.10
CA GLN A 53 -8.88 14.57 0.51
C GLN A 53 -8.20 14.30 1.86
N GLY A 54 -6.99 14.85 2.00
CA GLY A 54 -6.25 14.87 3.27
C GLY A 54 -5.51 13.57 3.60
N GLY A 55 -5.24 12.71 2.62
CA GLY A 55 -4.34 11.57 2.82
C GLY A 55 -2.89 12.03 3.04
N THR A 56 -2.18 11.36 3.94
CA THR A 56 -0.76 11.59 4.27
C THR A 56 0.17 10.63 3.51
N PHE A 57 -0.33 9.47 3.09
CA PHE A 57 0.37 8.46 2.32
C PHE A 57 -0.63 7.69 1.46
N THR A 58 -0.21 7.13 0.32
CA THR A 58 -1.08 6.32 -0.55
C THR A 58 -0.55 4.90 -0.72
N ILE A 59 -1.46 3.93 -0.74
CA ILE A 59 -1.20 2.56 -1.17
C ILE A 59 -1.98 2.29 -2.45
N SER A 60 -1.31 1.77 -3.47
CA SER A 60 -1.91 1.40 -4.75
C SER A 60 -1.55 -0.03 -5.12
N ASN A 61 -2.52 -0.82 -5.58
CA ASN A 61 -2.32 -2.21 -5.96
C ASN A 61 -2.54 -2.41 -7.46
N GLY A 62 -1.44 -2.31 -8.24
CA GLY A 62 -1.43 -2.64 -9.66
C GLY A 62 -1.39 -4.15 -9.94
N GLY A 63 -1.21 -4.97 -8.91
CA GLY A 63 -1.18 -6.43 -9.01
C GLY A 63 -2.48 -7.03 -9.51
N ILE A 64 -3.62 -6.35 -9.28
CA ILE A 64 -4.94 -6.76 -9.80
C ILE A 64 -4.97 -6.81 -11.33
N TYR A 65 -4.10 -6.04 -12.00
CA TYR A 65 -3.95 -6.00 -13.46
C TYR A 65 -2.74 -6.81 -13.95
N GLY A 66 -2.10 -7.59 -13.08
CA GLY A 66 -0.96 -8.42 -13.43
C GLY A 66 0.37 -7.67 -13.57
N SER A 67 0.47 -6.44 -13.05
CA SER A 67 1.73 -5.68 -13.03
C SER A 67 2.79 -6.40 -12.20
N LEU A 68 3.99 -6.59 -12.75
CA LEU A 68 5.12 -7.21 -12.05
C LEU A 68 5.86 -6.21 -11.16
N LEU A 69 6.14 -5.02 -11.70
CA LEU A 69 6.81 -3.90 -11.04
C LEU A 69 6.51 -2.63 -11.83
N SER A 70 6.34 -1.51 -11.15
CA SER A 70 6.10 -0.20 -11.74
C SER A 70 6.63 0.91 -10.84
N THR A 71 6.70 2.14 -11.37
CA THR A 71 7.06 3.35 -10.62
C THR A 71 5.80 4.14 -10.31
N PRO A 72 5.19 3.97 -9.12
CA PRO A 72 3.98 4.69 -8.77
C PRO A 72 4.23 6.20 -8.71
N ILE A 73 3.26 7.01 -9.12
CA ILE A 73 3.34 8.47 -9.06
C ILE A 73 2.79 8.99 -7.74
N LEU A 74 3.45 9.99 -7.13
CA LEU A 74 2.99 10.61 -5.89
C LEU A 74 1.59 11.23 -6.08
N ASN A 75 0.72 11.03 -5.11
CA ASN A 75 -0.55 11.73 -5.04
C ASN A 75 -0.38 13.04 -4.26
N ALA A 76 -0.14 14.14 -4.97
CA ALA A 76 0.13 15.44 -4.34
C ALA A 76 -0.99 15.83 -3.35
N PRO A 77 -0.67 16.39 -2.16
CA PRO A 77 0.64 16.87 -1.72
C PRO A 77 1.49 15.85 -0.94
N GLN A 78 1.22 14.54 -1.07
CA GLN A 78 1.90 13.51 -0.26
C GLN A 78 3.36 13.31 -0.63
N SER A 79 4.16 12.94 0.37
CA SER A 79 5.61 12.71 0.23
C SER A 79 5.97 11.27 -0.17
N GLY A 80 5.00 10.34 -0.21
CA GLY A 80 5.27 8.95 -0.52
C GLY A 80 4.03 8.15 -0.98
N ILE A 81 4.28 7.12 -1.78
CA ILE A 81 3.28 6.15 -2.24
C ILE A 81 3.90 4.74 -2.32
N LEU A 82 3.18 3.75 -1.81
CA LEU A 82 3.53 2.34 -1.94
C LEU A 82 2.75 1.70 -3.09
N GLY A 83 3.47 1.13 -4.04
CA GLY A 83 2.94 0.29 -5.11
C GLY A 83 3.08 -1.19 -4.76
N MET A 84 1.95 -1.88 -4.63
CA MET A 84 1.83 -3.33 -4.59
C MET A 84 1.66 -3.88 -6.00
N HIS A 85 2.20 -5.07 -6.24
CA HIS A 85 2.24 -5.72 -7.54
C HIS A 85 1.68 -7.15 -7.44
N ARG A 86 1.64 -7.88 -8.56
CA ARG A 86 1.11 -9.24 -8.54
C ARG A 86 1.96 -10.13 -7.65
N THR A 87 1.31 -11.05 -6.95
CA THR A 87 2.00 -12.18 -6.31
C THR A 87 2.11 -13.32 -7.31
N GLU A 88 3.32 -13.82 -7.52
CA GLU A 88 3.56 -14.98 -8.40
C GLU A 88 4.58 -15.93 -7.78
N GLN A 89 4.53 -17.20 -8.18
CA GLN A 89 5.53 -18.19 -7.75
C GLN A 89 6.87 -17.88 -8.41
N ARG A 90 7.91 -17.71 -7.60
CA ARG A 90 9.29 -17.47 -8.08
C ARG A 90 10.26 -18.40 -7.37
N ALA A 91 11.28 -18.83 -8.11
CA ALA A 91 12.41 -19.54 -7.52
C ALA A 91 13.27 -18.54 -6.72
N VAL A 92 13.48 -18.84 -5.45
CA VAL A 92 14.33 -18.05 -4.55
C VAL A 92 15.29 -18.96 -3.79
N VAL A 93 16.43 -18.42 -3.38
CA VAL A 93 17.38 -19.16 -2.54
C VAL A 93 17.05 -18.90 -1.07
N ARG A 94 16.88 -19.98 -0.30
CA ARG A 94 16.73 -19.96 1.17
C ARG A 94 17.57 -21.09 1.75
N ASP A 95 18.38 -20.77 2.75
CA ASP A 95 19.26 -21.74 3.44
C ASP A 95 20.09 -22.59 2.46
N GLY A 96 20.58 -21.96 1.38
CA GLY A 96 21.37 -22.62 0.34
C GLY A 96 20.59 -23.47 -0.66
N GLN A 97 19.26 -23.53 -0.57
CA GLN A 97 18.40 -24.31 -1.46
C GLN A 97 17.52 -23.43 -2.35
N ILE A 98 17.29 -23.87 -3.59
CA ILE A 98 16.30 -23.24 -4.48
C ILE A 98 14.92 -23.74 -4.10
N VAL A 99 14.05 -22.83 -3.69
CA VAL A 99 12.66 -23.13 -3.30
C VAL A 99 11.69 -22.23 -4.06
N ALA A 100 10.52 -22.75 -4.40
CA ALA A 100 9.42 -21.93 -4.91
C ALA A 100 8.75 -21.17 -3.76
N ARG A 101 8.54 -19.86 -3.95
CA ARG A 101 7.81 -19.01 -3.00
C ARG A 101 6.86 -18.05 -3.73
N PRO A 102 5.69 -17.73 -3.14
CA PRO A 102 4.88 -16.61 -3.60
C PRO A 102 5.62 -15.31 -3.30
N MET A 103 6.03 -14.60 -4.34
CA MET A 103 6.81 -13.36 -4.22
C MET A 103 6.01 -12.20 -4.82
N MET A 104 6.14 -11.03 -4.21
CA MET A 104 5.61 -9.76 -4.70
C MET A 104 6.74 -8.73 -4.70
N TYR A 105 6.82 -7.91 -5.76
CA TYR A 105 7.64 -6.70 -5.72
C TYR A 105 6.87 -5.56 -5.07
N LEU A 106 7.56 -4.78 -4.24
CA LEU A 106 7.05 -3.53 -3.69
C LEU A 106 7.85 -2.37 -4.29
N ALA A 107 7.15 -1.29 -4.65
CA ALA A 107 7.79 -0.06 -5.10
C ALA A 107 7.40 1.09 -4.17
N LEU A 108 8.40 1.79 -3.64
CA LEU A 108 8.18 3.03 -2.90
C LEU A 108 8.67 4.19 -3.76
N SER A 109 7.75 5.05 -4.18
CA SER A 109 8.11 6.37 -4.70
C SER A 109 7.99 7.37 -3.57
N TYR A 110 8.99 8.26 -3.45
CA TYR A 110 9.06 9.26 -2.39
C TYR A 110 9.60 10.58 -2.95
N ASP A 111 9.20 11.68 -2.32
CA ASP A 111 9.74 13.00 -2.64
C ASP A 111 11.11 13.17 -1.98
N HIS A 112 12.17 13.06 -2.79
CA HIS A 112 13.54 13.12 -2.30
C HIS A 112 13.94 14.50 -1.75
N ARG A 113 13.11 15.53 -1.94
CA ARG A 113 13.28 16.84 -1.29
C ARG A 113 12.94 16.81 0.20
N LEU A 114 12.17 15.81 0.62
CA LEU A 114 11.63 15.68 1.98
C LEU A 114 12.12 14.44 2.70
N VAL A 115 12.36 13.35 1.97
CA VAL A 115 12.75 12.04 2.52
C VAL A 115 14.10 11.64 1.96
N ASP A 116 15.04 11.27 2.83
CA ASP A 116 16.35 10.78 2.41
C ASP A 116 16.28 9.31 1.93
N GLY A 117 17.20 8.92 1.05
CA GLY A 117 17.27 7.57 0.52
C GLY A 117 17.42 6.49 1.61
N LYS A 118 18.16 6.78 2.69
CA LYS A 118 18.29 5.84 3.83
C LYS A 118 16.95 5.63 4.53
N GLU A 119 16.18 6.69 4.74
CA GLU A 119 14.88 6.63 5.41
C GLU A 119 13.87 5.85 4.57
N ALA A 120 13.80 6.13 3.27
CA ALA A 120 12.94 5.43 2.33
C ALA A 120 13.24 3.93 2.25
N VAL A 121 14.53 3.56 2.16
CA VAL A 121 14.95 2.15 2.13
C VAL A 121 14.62 1.45 3.45
N THR A 122 14.92 2.09 4.59
CA THR A 122 14.65 1.51 5.91
C THR A 122 13.15 1.31 6.13
N PHE A 123 12.32 2.27 5.71
CA PHE A 123 10.86 2.14 5.75
C PHE A 123 10.37 0.94 4.94
N LEU A 124 10.85 0.78 3.70
CA LEU A 124 10.42 -0.33 2.83
C LEU A 124 10.90 -1.70 3.36
N VAL A 125 12.10 -1.75 3.95
CA VAL A 125 12.62 -2.96 4.60
C VAL A 125 11.78 -3.33 5.82
N HIS A 126 11.45 -2.37 6.68
CA HIS A 126 10.59 -2.63 7.83
C HIS A 126 9.21 -3.16 7.40
N LEU A 127 8.60 -2.54 6.38
CA LEU A 127 7.32 -3.01 5.82
C LEU A 127 7.43 -4.43 5.24
N LYS A 128 8.50 -4.73 4.51
CA LYS A 128 8.78 -6.08 4.00
C LYS A 128 8.83 -7.10 5.13
N GLU A 129 9.59 -6.81 6.18
CA GLU A 129 9.78 -7.71 7.31
C GLU A 129 8.49 -7.94 8.10
N SER A 130 7.71 -6.88 8.32
CA SER A 130 6.40 -6.98 8.98
C SER A 130 5.38 -7.78 8.18
N ILE A 131 5.46 -7.78 6.84
CA ILE A 131 4.59 -8.61 5.99
C ILE A 131 5.08 -10.07 5.95
N GLU A 132 6.39 -10.30 5.89
CA GLU A 132 6.97 -11.64 5.88
C GLU A 132 6.80 -12.37 7.24
N ASP A 133 6.76 -11.63 8.34
CA ASP A 133 6.47 -12.14 9.69
C ASP A 133 5.53 -11.20 10.47
N PRO A 134 4.20 -11.32 10.28
CA PRO A 134 3.21 -10.45 10.92
C PRO A 134 3.21 -10.48 12.45
N LYS A 135 3.84 -11.48 13.08
CA LYS A 135 3.95 -11.54 14.55
C LYS A 135 4.76 -10.35 15.10
N ARG A 136 5.66 -9.79 14.30
CA ARG A 136 6.45 -8.59 14.67
C ARG A 136 5.57 -7.38 14.95
N LEU A 137 4.45 -7.24 14.24
CA LEU A 137 3.48 -6.16 14.45
C LEU A 137 2.80 -6.23 15.82
N VAL A 138 2.70 -7.41 16.42
CA VAL A 138 2.08 -7.61 17.75
C VAL A 138 3.09 -7.35 18.87
N LEU A 139 4.39 -7.47 18.58
CA LEU A 139 5.46 -7.38 19.55
C LEU A 139 6.12 -6.00 19.60
N ASP A 140 5.63 -5.02 18.82
CA ASP A 140 6.25 -3.70 18.61
C ASP A 140 7.77 -3.80 18.32
N LEU A 141 8.17 -4.81 17.53
CA LEU A 141 9.55 -5.11 17.13
C LEU A 141 9.93 -4.52 15.77
#